data_AF-A0A7S0MRG0-F1
#
_entry.id   AF-A0A7S0MRG0-F1
#
_cell.length_a   1.000
_cell.length_b   1.000
_cell.length_c   1.000
_cell.angle_alpha   90.00
_cell.angle_beta   90.00
_cell.angle_gamma   90.00
#
_symmetry.space_group_name_H-M   'P 1'
#
loop_
_entity.id
_entity.type
_entity.pdbx_description
1 polymer ?
#
loop_
_entity_poly.entity_id
_entity_poly.type
_entity_poly.pdbx_seq_one_letter_code
_entity_poly.pdbx_strand_id
1 'polypeptide(L)'
;ASNIRGQVWTSGGLLGRDADRLLFGVGMRDDAGAGVLSVVGGATFFVAAYMLGPRLDEEGRPRFTRGANHRDFMGHDTTLLSLGIMVTSFTWYGYVAGGSVNPREVRDLRGIEWMVLNITFGSASSMVVTTLDGYYHHRRLKAFHDNYPEEEEEGENTPRPHPPEPLNYIRIVNGLLAGLIAANAGGSRMQPWAGIVTGAGAGLSYLAGSRIMVRLQVDDPTDSAALHFCCGLWGLVASG
;
A
#
# COMPACT_ATOMS: atom_id res chain seq x y z
N ALA A 1 0.67 28.01 11.99
CA ALA A 1 0.10 26.66 12.14
C ALA A 1 -1.03 26.39 11.12
N SER A 2 -0.80 26.55 9.82
CA SER A 2 -1.87 26.51 8.79
C SER A 2 -1.80 25.34 7.80
N ASN A 3 -0.85 24.41 7.92
CA ASN A 3 -0.75 23.23 7.05
C ASN A 3 -0.77 21.91 7.86
N ILE A 4 -1.16 20.81 7.22
CA ILE A 4 -1.33 19.50 7.86
C ILE A 4 -0.03 19.05 8.56
N ARG A 5 1.12 19.27 7.92
CA ARG A 5 2.45 19.04 8.52
C ARG A 5 2.61 19.76 9.87
N GLY A 6 2.26 21.05 9.91
CA GLY A 6 2.35 21.86 11.10
C GLY A 6 1.43 21.37 12.22
N GLN A 7 0.28 20.80 11.87
CA GLN A 7 -0.67 20.27 12.85
C GLN A 7 -0.19 18.96 13.50
N VAL A 8 0.62 18.15 12.81
CA VAL A 8 1.05 16.82 13.28
C VAL A 8 2.48 16.82 13.85
N TRP A 9 3.41 17.58 13.26
CA TRP A 9 4.84 17.53 13.61
C TRP A 9 5.37 18.75 14.37
N THR A 10 4.52 19.68 14.82
CA THR A 10 4.96 20.81 15.64
C THR A 10 4.31 20.81 17.00
N SER A 11 5.03 21.31 18.01
CA SER A 11 4.51 21.49 19.38
C SER A 11 3.37 22.51 19.47
N GLY A 12 3.18 23.35 18.44
CA GLY A 12 2.01 24.22 18.33
C GLY A 12 0.84 23.60 17.55
N GLY A 13 0.96 22.35 17.10
CA GLY A 13 -0.03 21.65 16.30
C GLY A 13 -1.09 20.93 17.13
N LEU A 14 -2.31 20.86 16.61
CA LEU A 14 -3.46 20.24 17.28
C LEU A 14 -3.27 18.73 17.57
N LEU A 15 -2.56 18.04 16.67
CA LEU A 15 -2.26 16.61 16.75
C LEU A 15 -0.80 16.34 17.13
N GLY A 16 -0.03 17.40 17.42
CA GLY A 16 1.37 17.30 17.80
C GLY A 16 1.53 16.48 19.06
N ARG A 17 2.38 15.45 19.02
CA ARG A 17 2.61 14.53 20.15
C ARG A 17 2.90 15.24 21.47
N ASP A 18 3.79 16.23 21.42
CA ASP A 18 4.28 16.99 22.57
C ASP A 18 3.71 18.42 22.55
N ALA A 19 2.50 18.60 21.99
CA ALA A 19 1.89 19.91 21.91
C ALA A 19 1.35 20.38 23.26
N ASP A 20 1.47 21.67 23.54
CA ASP A 20 1.01 22.29 24.80
C ASP A 20 -0.50 22.14 25.01
N ARG A 21 -1.26 21.95 23.92
CA ARG A 21 -2.71 21.74 23.93
C ARG A 21 -3.08 20.57 23.01
N LEU A 22 -3.06 19.36 23.59
CA LEU A 22 -3.48 18.15 22.90
C LEU A 22 -5.00 18.11 22.68
N LEU A 23 -5.42 17.71 21.48
CA LEU A 23 -6.83 17.39 21.21
C LEU A 23 -7.23 16.14 22.01
N PHE A 24 -8.27 16.26 22.86
CA PHE A 24 -8.72 15.20 23.78
C PHE A 24 -7.65 14.65 24.75
N GLY A 25 -6.53 15.37 24.95
CA GLY A 25 -5.41 14.88 25.73
C GLY A 25 -4.56 13.81 25.02
N VAL A 26 -4.76 13.58 23.72
CA VAL A 26 -4.08 12.55 22.94
C VAL A 26 -3.29 13.18 21.80
N GLY A 27 -2.03 12.75 21.64
CA GLY A 27 -1.15 13.15 20.54
C GLY A 27 -1.03 12.04 19.49
N MET A 28 -0.83 12.43 18.23
CA MET A 28 -0.65 11.49 17.13
C MET A 28 0.81 11.02 17.04
N ARG A 29 1.02 9.73 16.75
CA ARG A 29 2.34 9.19 16.41
C ARG A 29 2.46 9.07 14.90
N ASP A 30 3.42 9.79 14.34
CA ASP A 30 3.75 9.74 12.92
C ASP A 30 5.23 10.09 12.74
N ASP A 31 6.10 9.07 12.66
CA ASP A 31 7.56 9.27 12.63
C ASP A 31 8.07 9.79 11.28
N ALA A 32 7.57 9.19 10.21
CA ALA A 32 8.05 9.40 8.84
C ALA A 32 6.90 9.53 7.84
N GLY A 33 5.72 10.00 8.28
CA GLY A 33 4.67 10.46 7.38
C GLY A 33 3.70 9.38 6.90
N ALA A 34 3.40 8.37 7.73
CA ALA A 34 2.28 7.48 7.45
C ALA A 34 0.96 8.26 7.38
N GLY A 35 0.75 9.23 8.27
CA GLY A 35 -0.43 10.09 8.26
C GLY A 35 -0.29 11.25 7.29
N VAL A 36 0.69 12.13 7.55
CA VAL A 36 0.85 13.40 6.82
C VAL A 36 1.11 13.19 5.32
N LEU A 37 1.80 12.13 4.92
CA LEU A 37 2.11 11.86 3.52
C LEU A 37 1.23 10.76 2.94
N SER A 38 1.15 9.60 3.59
CA SER A 38 0.51 8.43 2.97
C SER A 38 -1.01 8.49 3.06
N VAL A 39 -1.59 8.77 4.22
CA VAL A 39 -3.05 8.94 4.33
C VAL A 39 -3.54 10.13 3.51
N VAL A 40 -2.89 11.29 3.61
CA VAL A 40 -3.29 12.48 2.83
C VAL A 40 -3.11 12.25 1.33
N GLY A 41 -1.97 11.70 0.91
CA GLY A 41 -1.68 11.40 -0.49
C GLY A 41 -2.62 10.35 -1.06
N GLY A 42 -2.85 9.25 -0.33
CA GLY A 42 -3.77 8.19 -0.74
C GLY A 42 -5.22 8.65 -0.84
N ALA A 43 -5.70 9.48 0.09
CA ALA A 43 -7.02 10.09 0.01
C ALA A 43 -7.14 11.01 -1.22
N THR A 44 -6.08 11.76 -1.52
CA THR A 44 -6.03 12.62 -2.72
C THR A 44 -6.08 11.78 -3.99
N PHE A 45 -5.32 10.69 -4.07
CA PHE A 45 -5.38 9.75 -5.19
C PHE A 45 -6.75 9.12 -5.35
N PHE A 46 -7.41 8.73 -4.26
CA PHE A 46 -8.76 8.20 -4.31
C PHE A 46 -9.75 9.19 -4.93
N VAL A 47 -9.75 10.44 -4.46
CA VAL A 47 -10.62 11.49 -4.99
C VAL A 47 -10.31 11.77 -6.45
N ALA A 48 -9.02 11.84 -6.81
CA ALA A 48 -8.60 12.06 -8.19
C ALA A 48 -9.06 10.93 -9.13
N ALA A 49 -8.84 9.67 -8.74
CA ALA A 49 -9.26 8.49 -9.52
C ALA A 49 -10.79 8.42 -9.64
N TYR A 50 -11.52 8.75 -8.58
CA TYR A 50 -12.98 8.83 -8.61
C TYR A 50 -13.48 9.92 -9.57
N MET A 51 -12.85 11.10 -9.57
CA MET A 51 -13.23 12.21 -10.46
C MET A 51 -12.86 11.97 -11.92
N LEU A 52 -11.72 11.33 -12.19
CA LEU A 52 -11.28 10.95 -13.53
C LEU A 52 -12.16 9.85 -14.14
N GLY A 53 -12.62 8.93 -13.28
CA GLY A 53 -13.40 7.77 -13.70
C GLY A 53 -12.53 6.65 -14.30
N PRO A 54 -13.16 5.52 -14.68
CA PRO A 54 -12.44 4.35 -15.17
C PRO A 54 -11.74 4.55 -16.51
N ARG A 55 -10.55 3.97 -16.68
CA ARG A 55 -9.85 3.94 -17.97
C ARG A 55 -10.71 3.22 -19.01
N LEU A 56 -10.54 3.66 -20.25
CA LEU A 56 -11.11 3.05 -21.42
C LEU A 56 -10.07 2.15 -22.10
N ASP A 57 -10.50 1.09 -22.75
CA ASP A 57 -9.65 0.30 -23.64
C ASP A 57 -9.44 0.98 -25.01
N GLU A 58 -8.70 0.31 -25.90
CA GLU A 58 -8.41 0.81 -27.26
C GLU A 58 -9.70 1.05 -28.08
N GLU A 59 -10.77 0.32 -27.78
CA GLU A 59 -12.08 0.46 -28.40
C GLU A 59 -13.03 1.43 -27.65
N GLY A 60 -12.55 2.13 -26.62
CA GLY A 60 -13.32 3.13 -25.87
C GLY A 60 -14.29 2.54 -24.83
N ARG A 61 -14.18 1.25 -24.51
CA ARG A 61 -15.04 0.55 -23.54
C ARG A 61 -14.46 0.70 -22.12
N PRO A 62 -15.30 0.98 -21.10
CA PRO A 62 -14.80 1.20 -19.75
C PRO A 62 -14.25 -0.07 -19.10
N ARG A 63 -13.21 0.09 -18.26
CA ARG A 63 -12.63 -0.98 -17.44
C ARG A 63 -13.68 -1.79 -16.70
N PHE A 64 -14.62 -1.09 -16.07
CA PHE A 64 -15.69 -1.67 -15.28
C PHE A 64 -16.99 -1.58 -16.08
N THR A 65 -17.59 -2.74 -16.36
CA THR A 65 -18.90 -2.83 -17.02
C THR A 65 -19.98 -3.15 -15.99
N ARG A 66 -21.24 -2.79 -16.30
CA ARG A 66 -22.39 -3.20 -15.48
C ARG A 66 -22.49 -4.73 -15.52
N GLY A 67 -22.39 -5.37 -14.35
CA GLY A 67 -22.45 -6.84 -14.24
C GLY A 67 -21.24 -7.51 -13.58
N ALA A 68 -20.38 -6.77 -12.86
CA ALA A 68 -19.22 -7.27 -12.12
C ALA A 68 -18.03 -7.77 -12.97
N ASN A 69 -18.12 -7.66 -14.29
CA ASN A 69 -16.97 -7.88 -15.17
C ASN A 69 -16.05 -6.66 -15.17
N HIS A 70 -14.79 -6.90 -14.81
CA HIS A 70 -13.71 -5.92 -14.90
C HIS A 70 -12.65 -6.47 -15.85
N ARG A 71 -12.09 -5.58 -16.68
CA ARG A 71 -10.97 -5.92 -17.55
C ARG A 71 -9.67 -5.60 -16.84
N ASP A 72 -8.73 -6.53 -16.94
CA ASP A 72 -7.39 -6.34 -16.41
C ASP A 72 -6.50 -5.70 -17.47
N PHE A 73 -5.88 -4.58 -17.10
CA PHE A 73 -4.84 -3.95 -17.89
C PHE A 73 -3.50 -4.47 -17.40
N MET A 74 -2.75 -5.12 -18.29
CA MET A 74 -1.41 -5.60 -17.95
C MET A 74 -0.44 -4.45 -17.73
N GLY A 75 0.51 -4.66 -16.82
CA GLY A 75 1.67 -3.78 -16.67
C GLY A 75 2.55 -3.84 -17.92
N HIS A 76 2.96 -2.68 -18.42
CA HIS A 76 3.70 -2.54 -19.68
C HIS A 76 5.17 -2.99 -19.59
N ASP A 77 5.79 -2.93 -18.39
CA ASP A 77 7.16 -3.41 -18.18
C ASP A 77 7.44 -3.75 -16.70
N THR A 78 7.54 -5.05 -16.39
CA THR A 78 7.88 -5.53 -15.05
C THR A 78 9.35 -5.33 -14.67
N THR A 79 10.24 -5.20 -15.65
CA THR A 79 11.68 -4.95 -15.44
C THR A 79 11.88 -3.52 -14.96
N LEU A 80 11.24 -2.55 -15.61
CA LEU A 80 11.28 -1.16 -15.17
C LEU A 80 10.62 -0.99 -13.80
N LEU A 81 9.53 -1.72 -13.54
CA LEU A 81 8.92 -1.77 -12.20
C LEU A 81 9.91 -2.33 -11.15
N SER A 82 10.65 -3.39 -11.48
CA SER A 82 11.70 -3.98 -10.62
C SER A 82 12.81 -2.97 -10.30
N LEU A 83 13.24 -2.20 -11.29
CA LEU A 83 14.23 -1.14 -11.10
C LEU A 83 13.68 -0.01 -10.21
N GLY A 84 12.44 0.42 -10.48
CA GLY A 84 11.75 1.46 -9.71
C GLY A 84 11.58 1.07 -8.23
N ILE A 85 11.17 -0.18 -7.95
CA ILE A 85 11.02 -0.64 -6.56
C ILE A 85 12.36 -0.74 -5.84
N MET A 86 13.44 -1.13 -6.54
CA MET A 86 14.78 -1.19 -5.95
C MET A 86 15.25 0.21 -5.53
N VAL A 87 15.13 1.20 -6.43
CA VAL A 87 15.50 2.60 -6.13
C VAL A 87 14.62 3.16 -5.02
N THR A 88 13.32 2.88 -5.05
CA THR A 88 12.36 3.35 -4.04
C THR A 88 12.68 2.76 -2.67
N SER A 89 12.89 1.45 -2.59
CA SER A 89 13.22 0.76 -1.33
C SER A 89 14.54 1.27 -0.75
N PHE A 90 15.57 1.46 -1.59
CA PHE A 90 16.84 2.02 -1.16
C PHE A 90 16.69 3.45 -0.64
N THR A 91 15.97 4.29 -1.38
CA THR A 91 15.73 5.70 -1.00
C THR A 91 14.91 5.80 0.28
N TRP A 92 14.01 4.84 0.54
CA TRP A 92 13.19 4.81 1.75
C TRP A 92 14.04 4.74 3.03
N TYR A 93 15.14 3.98 3.03
CA TYR A 93 16.08 3.95 4.17
C TYR A 93 16.67 5.33 4.45
N GLY A 94 17.06 6.08 3.42
CA GLY A 94 17.57 7.44 3.56
C GLY A 94 16.50 8.44 4.03
N TYR A 95 15.29 8.35 3.47
CA TYR A 95 14.15 9.16 3.89
C TYR A 95 13.85 8.98 5.38
N VAL A 96 13.85 7.74 5.83
CA VAL A 96 13.53 7.35 7.19
C VAL A 96 14.64 7.72 8.18
N ALA A 97 15.90 7.53 7.80
CA ALA A 97 17.06 7.96 8.58
C ALA A 97 17.12 9.50 8.73
N GLY A 98 16.67 10.26 7.72
CA GLY A 98 16.60 11.71 7.77
C GLY A 98 15.38 12.28 8.50
N GLY A 99 14.23 11.58 8.46
CA GLY A 99 12.99 11.99 9.13
C GLY A 99 12.96 11.73 10.64
N SER A 100 13.71 10.73 11.11
CA SER A 100 13.69 10.28 12.51
C SER A 100 14.70 10.99 13.41
N VAL A 101 15.48 11.96 12.92
CA VAL A 101 16.57 12.60 13.68
C VAL A 101 16.29 14.04 14.10
N ASN A 102 16.37 14.30 15.39
CA ASN A 102 16.81 15.58 15.93
C ASN A 102 18.34 15.50 16.10
N PRO A 103 19.16 16.19 15.28
CA PRO A 103 20.62 16.00 15.18
C PRO A 103 21.43 16.36 16.44
N ARG A 104 20.77 16.58 17.59
CA ARG A 104 21.39 17.03 18.84
C ARG A 104 21.41 15.99 19.97
N GLU A 105 20.81 14.81 19.81
CA GLU A 105 20.78 13.79 20.88
C GLU A 105 21.20 12.38 20.41
N VAL A 106 22.15 11.75 21.12
CA VAL A 106 22.66 10.37 20.87
C VAL A 106 21.55 9.29 21.03
N ARG A 107 20.44 9.66 21.66
CA ARG A 107 19.27 8.80 21.89
C ARG A 107 18.53 8.43 20.58
N ASP A 108 18.82 9.12 19.48
CA ASP A 108 18.22 8.87 18.15
C ASP A 108 18.76 7.67 17.40
N LEU A 109 20.01 7.25 17.62
CA LEU A 109 20.64 6.20 16.80
C LEU A 109 19.94 4.84 16.95
N ARG A 110 19.48 4.50 18.16
CA ARG A 110 18.68 3.29 18.40
C ARG A 110 17.30 3.38 17.77
N GLY A 111 16.72 4.59 17.68
CA GLY A 111 15.46 4.81 16.99
C GLY A 111 15.60 4.57 15.49
N ILE A 112 16.68 5.04 14.87
CA ILE A 112 17.01 4.76 13.47
C ILE A 112 17.21 3.26 13.25
N GLU A 113 17.96 2.58 14.11
CA GLU A 113 18.16 1.12 14.04
C GLU A 113 16.83 0.37 14.06
N TRP A 114 15.97 0.66 15.04
CA TRP A 114 14.67 0.02 15.19
C TRP A 114 13.76 0.31 14.00
N MET A 115 13.80 1.53 13.52
CA MET A 115 13.05 1.94 12.35
C MET A 115 13.47 1.15 11.12
N VAL A 116 14.79 1.05 10.84
CA VAL A 116 15.33 0.26 9.72
C VAL A 116 14.92 -1.22 9.84
N LEU A 117 14.97 -1.80 11.03
CA LEU A 117 14.53 -3.18 11.26
C LEU A 117 13.03 -3.34 11.01
N ASN A 118 12.20 -2.44 11.53
CA ASN A 118 10.75 -2.52 11.40
C ASN A 118 10.27 -2.31 9.96
N ILE A 119 10.85 -1.38 9.20
CA ILE A 119 10.51 -1.24 7.77
C ILE A 119 10.93 -2.49 6.99
N THR A 120 12.06 -3.11 7.33
CA THR A 120 12.56 -4.33 6.65
C THR A 120 11.66 -5.53 6.97
N PHE A 121 11.42 -5.80 8.25
CA PHE A 121 10.56 -6.90 8.69
C PHE A 121 9.10 -6.68 8.32
N GLY A 122 8.63 -5.44 8.35
CA GLY A 122 7.29 -5.06 7.90
C GLY A 122 7.10 -5.31 6.40
N SER A 123 8.07 -4.92 5.58
CA SER A 123 8.04 -5.19 4.13
C SER A 123 8.03 -6.68 3.83
N ALA A 124 8.95 -7.44 4.44
CA ALA A 124 9.05 -8.88 4.24
C ALA A 124 7.76 -9.63 4.65
N SER A 125 7.19 -9.29 5.82
CA SER A 125 5.96 -9.92 6.31
C SER A 125 4.74 -9.58 5.43
N SER A 126 4.63 -8.34 4.98
CA SER A 126 3.58 -7.92 4.05
C SER A 126 3.69 -8.64 2.69
N MET A 127 4.91 -8.76 2.14
CA MET A 127 5.15 -9.54 0.91
C MET A 127 4.67 -10.99 1.05
N VAL A 128 4.99 -11.64 2.18
CA VAL A 128 4.53 -13.01 2.45
C VAL A 128 2.99 -13.07 2.42
N VAL A 129 2.31 -12.14 3.10
CA VAL A 129 0.84 -12.07 3.10
C VAL A 129 0.29 -11.93 1.68
N THR A 130 0.81 -10.99 0.88
CA THR A 130 0.33 -10.78 -0.50
C THR A 130 0.64 -11.96 -1.43
N THR A 131 1.76 -12.64 -1.20
CA THR A 131 2.16 -13.82 -1.97
C THR A 131 1.24 -15.00 -1.66
N LEU A 132 0.93 -15.22 -0.38
CA LEU A 132 -0.01 -16.25 0.04
C LEU A 132 -1.40 -16.00 -0.52
N ASP A 133 -1.89 -14.76 -0.45
CA ASP A 133 -3.19 -14.39 -1.03
C ASP A 133 -3.23 -14.70 -2.53
N GLY A 134 -2.20 -14.28 -3.29
CA GLY A 134 -2.07 -14.58 -4.71
C GLY A 134 -2.05 -16.08 -5.01
N TYR A 135 -1.27 -16.85 -4.24
CA TYR A 135 -1.18 -18.31 -4.38
C TYR A 135 -2.52 -19.02 -4.15
N TYR A 136 -3.24 -18.66 -3.07
CA TYR A 136 -4.55 -19.25 -2.79
C TYR A 136 -5.59 -18.82 -3.81
N HIS A 137 -5.54 -17.57 -4.27
CA HIS A 137 -6.43 -17.07 -5.32
C HIS A 137 -6.23 -17.82 -6.64
N HIS A 138 -4.98 -18.00 -7.07
CA HIS A 138 -4.64 -18.77 -8.26
C HIS A 138 -5.12 -20.23 -8.15
N ARG A 139 -4.87 -20.90 -7.02
CA ARG A 139 -5.35 -22.28 -6.79
C ARG A 139 -6.87 -22.40 -6.92
N ARG A 140 -7.61 -21.43 -6.40
CA ARG A 140 -9.07 -21.39 -6.48
C ARG A 140 -9.56 -21.20 -7.93
N LEU A 141 -8.94 -20.29 -8.68
CA LEU A 141 -9.29 -20.04 -10.08
C LEU A 141 -8.94 -21.24 -10.96
N LYS A 142 -7.76 -21.84 -10.77
CA LYS A 142 -7.34 -23.03 -11.51
C LYS A 142 -8.31 -24.19 -11.27
N ALA A 143 -8.68 -24.46 -10.01
CA ALA A 143 -9.65 -25.51 -9.70
C ALA A 143 -11.03 -25.22 -10.32
N PHE A 144 -11.44 -23.96 -10.44
CA PHE A 144 -12.69 -23.62 -11.13
C PHE A 144 -12.59 -23.87 -12.64
N HIS A 145 -11.51 -23.40 -13.28
CA HIS A 145 -11.27 -23.59 -14.72
C HIS A 145 -11.16 -25.07 -15.10
N ASP A 146 -10.45 -25.88 -14.28
CA ASP A 146 -10.32 -27.32 -14.50
C ASP A 146 -11.68 -28.07 -14.38
N ASN A 147 -12.63 -27.54 -13.59
CA ASN A 147 -13.97 -28.14 -13.40
C ASN A 147 -15.01 -27.67 -14.43
N TYR A 148 -14.79 -26.53 -15.09
CA TYR A 148 -15.69 -25.93 -16.07
C TYR A 148 -14.89 -25.52 -17.30
N PRO A 149 -14.50 -26.48 -18.17
CA PRO A 149 -13.85 -26.14 -19.43
C PRO A 149 -14.82 -25.32 -20.29
N GLU A 150 -14.38 -24.15 -20.76
CA GLU A 150 -15.16 -23.36 -21.72
C GLU A 150 -15.28 -24.14 -23.04
N GLU A 151 -16.50 -24.27 -23.57
CA GLU A 151 -16.72 -24.85 -24.89
C GLU A 151 -16.14 -23.89 -25.94
N GLU A 152 -15.23 -24.36 -26.80
CA GLU A 152 -14.76 -23.57 -27.94
C GLU A 152 -15.94 -23.33 -28.90
N GLU A 153 -16.59 -22.17 -28.84
CA GLU A 153 -17.52 -21.75 -29.89
C GLU A 153 -16.71 -21.54 -31.18
N GLU A 154 -16.79 -22.50 -32.09
CA GLU A 154 -16.21 -22.43 -33.44
C GLU A 154 -16.75 -21.20 -34.19
N GLY A 155 -15.99 -20.11 -34.20
CA GLY A 155 -16.25 -18.97 -35.09
C GLY A 155 -16.03 -17.59 -34.48
N GLU A 156 -15.93 -17.46 -33.16
CA GLU A 156 -15.62 -16.18 -32.53
C GLU A 156 -14.11 -16.02 -32.35
N ASN A 157 -13.51 -14.99 -32.94
CA ASN A 157 -12.08 -14.69 -32.85
C ASN A 157 -11.73 -14.08 -31.48
N THR A 158 -12.33 -14.59 -30.41
CA THR A 158 -12.07 -14.18 -29.03
C THR A 158 -10.75 -14.79 -28.58
N PRO A 159 -9.75 -14.00 -28.16
CA PRO A 159 -8.52 -14.53 -27.60
C PRO A 159 -8.85 -15.48 -26.44
N ARG A 160 -8.25 -16.67 -26.42
CA ARG A 160 -8.40 -17.60 -25.29
C ARG A 160 -8.03 -16.86 -24.00
N PRO A 161 -8.83 -16.94 -22.92
CA PRO A 161 -8.43 -16.39 -21.65
C PRO A 161 -7.11 -17.02 -21.22
N HIS A 162 -6.10 -16.19 -20.96
CA HIS A 162 -4.81 -16.67 -20.51
C HIS A 162 -4.99 -17.47 -19.22
N PRO A 163 -4.32 -18.63 -19.07
CA PRO A 163 -4.40 -19.41 -17.85
C PRO A 163 -3.99 -18.51 -16.67
N PRO A 164 -4.66 -18.63 -15.51
CA PRO A 164 -4.39 -17.75 -14.39
C PRO A 164 -2.92 -17.86 -14.02
N GLU A 165 -2.20 -16.74 -14.00
CA GLU A 165 -0.78 -16.73 -13.63
C GLU A 165 -0.62 -17.08 -12.14
N PRO A 166 0.37 -17.91 -11.76
CA PRO A 166 0.47 -18.43 -10.40
C PRO A 166 0.88 -17.37 -9.36
N LEU A 167 1.61 -16.34 -9.79
CA LEU A 167 2.18 -15.30 -8.94
C LEU A 167 2.09 -13.95 -9.66
N ASN A 168 1.23 -13.07 -9.16
CA ASN A 168 1.14 -11.71 -9.68
C ASN A 168 2.27 -10.85 -9.08
N TYR A 169 3.26 -10.54 -9.93
CA TYR A 169 4.45 -9.78 -9.54
C TYR A 169 4.12 -8.40 -8.95
N ILE A 170 3.19 -7.67 -9.57
CA ILE A 170 2.77 -6.33 -9.12
C ILE A 170 2.21 -6.39 -7.70
N ARG A 171 1.40 -7.41 -7.39
CA ARG A 171 0.78 -7.60 -6.08
C ARG A 171 1.81 -7.83 -4.98
N ILE A 172 2.89 -8.54 -5.28
CA ILE A 172 4.01 -8.80 -4.35
C ILE A 172 4.82 -7.52 -4.11
N VAL A 173 5.10 -6.76 -5.16
CA VAL A 173 5.79 -5.46 -5.08
C VAL A 173 4.98 -4.46 -4.25
N ASN A 174 3.66 -4.39 -4.47
CA ASN A 174 2.77 -3.58 -3.65
C ASN A 174 2.73 -4.08 -2.19
N GLY A 175 2.83 -5.39 -1.97
CA GLY A 175 3.03 -5.96 -0.63
C GLY A 175 4.28 -5.41 0.06
N LEU A 176 5.42 -5.36 -0.65
CA LEU A 176 6.66 -4.74 -0.14
C LEU A 176 6.41 -3.29 0.30
N LEU A 177 5.82 -2.47 -0.58
CA LEU A 177 5.54 -1.06 -0.31
C LEU A 177 4.55 -0.86 0.85
N ALA A 178 3.55 -1.72 0.99
CA ALA A 178 2.58 -1.65 2.08
C ALA A 178 3.25 -1.74 3.45
N GLY A 179 4.23 -2.64 3.60
CA GLY A 179 5.02 -2.78 4.82
C GLY A 179 5.93 -1.57 5.10
N LEU A 180 6.57 -1.01 4.06
CA LEU A 180 7.34 0.25 4.16
C LEU A 180 6.47 1.41 4.67
N ILE A 181 5.29 1.58 4.08
CA ILE A 181 4.37 2.68 4.42
C ILE A 181 3.87 2.57 5.85
N ALA A 182 3.44 1.39 6.30
CA ALA A 182 2.85 1.23 7.63
C ALA A 182 3.89 1.46 8.75
N ALA A 183 5.12 0.99 8.56
CA ALA A 183 6.19 1.17 9.55
C ALA A 183 6.62 2.65 9.72
N ASN A 184 6.33 3.53 8.75
CA ASN A 184 6.59 4.97 8.87
C ASN A 184 5.80 5.65 10.02
N ALA A 185 4.75 5.02 10.55
CA ALA A 185 3.96 5.62 11.63
C ALA A 185 4.67 5.60 12.99
N GLY A 186 5.45 4.55 13.28
CA GLY A 186 6.02 4.34 14.63
C GLY A 186 7.25 3.44 14.68
N GLY A 187 7.83 3.07 13.53
CA GLY A 187 8.90 2.09 13.46
C GLY A 187 10.14 2.44 14.28
N SER A 188 10.39 3.71 14.62
CA SER A 188 11.53 4.07 15.47
C SER A 188 11.37 3.68 16.94
N ARG A 189 10.14 3.33 17.35
CA ARG A 189 9.79 3.03 18.75
C ARG A 189 9.13 1.67 18.93
N MET A 190 8.79 1.00 17.84
CA MET A 190 8.25 -0.36 17.87
C MET A 190 9.38 -1.37 18.06
N GLN A 191 9.17 -2.40 18.88
CA GLN A 191 10.12 -3.50 18.94
C GLN A 191 10.15 -4.23 17.59
N PRO A 192 11.29 -4.77 17.13
CA PRO A 192 11.40 -5.37 15.79
C PRO A 192 10.37 -6.45 15.46
N TRP A 193 9.92 -7.24 16.46
CA TRP A 193 8.86 -8.23 16.26
C TRP A 193 7.51 -7.58 15.92
N ALA A 194 7.22 -6.39 16.45
CA ALA A 194 6.00 -5.65 16.18
C ALA A 194 5.99 -5.10 14.74
N GLY A 195 7.16 -4.86 14.14
CA GLY A 195 7.31 -4.58 12.71
C GLY A 195 6.76 -5.69 11.82
N ILE A 196 6.96 -6.96 12.20
CA ILE A 196 6.39 -8.12 11.48
C ILE A 196 4.85 -8.09 11.53
N VAL A 197 4.28 -7.84 12.70
CA VAL A 197 2.82 -7.78 12.87
C VAL A 197 2.22 -6.61 12.08
N THR A 198 2.91 -5.46 12.15
CA THR A 198 2.50 -4.24 11.44
C THR A 198 2.53 -4.44 9.94
N GLY A 199 3.59 -5.06 9.41
CA GLY A 199 3.69 -5.38 7.99
C GLY A 199 2.66 -6.40 7.52
N ALA A 200 2.48 -7.50 8.26
CA ALA A 200 1.45 -8.48 7.93
C ALA A 200 0.04 -7.84 7.88
N GLY A 201 -0.29 -7.00 8.86
CA GLY A 201 -1.53 -6.24 8.87
C GLY A 201 -1.62 -5.20 7.74
N ALA A 202 -0.50 -4.62 7.33
CA ALA A 202 -0.45 -3.70 6.20
C ALA A 202 -0.76 -4.43 4.89
N GLY A 203 -0.20 -5.63 4.68
CA GLY A 203 -0.52 -6.48 3.54
C GLY A 203 -2.00 -6.83 3.46
N LEU A 204 -2.63 -7.19 4.60
CA LEU A 204 -4.07 -7.43 4.67
C LEU A 204 -4.89 -6.16 4.38
N SER A 205 -4.47 -5.02 4.93
CA SER A 205 -5.13 -3.73 4.74
C SER A 205 -5.07 -3.27 3.28
N TYR A 206 -3.91 -3.46 2.62
CA TYR A 206 -3.74 -3.24 1.19
C TYR A 206 -4.69 -4.12 0.37
N LEU A 207 -4.72 -5.43 0.62
CA LEU A 207 -5.58 -6.36 -0.12
C LEU A 207 -7.07 -6.03 0.06
N ALA A 208 -7.47 -5.65 1.29
CA ALA A 208 -8.82 -5.20 1.57
C ALA A 208 -9.14 -3.90 0.81
N GLY A 209 -8.24 -2.92 0.87
CA GLY A 209 -8.36 -1.63 0.18
C GLY A 209 -8.49 -1.78 -1.34
N SER A 210 -7.60 -2.54 -1.98
CA SER A 210 -7.63 -2.77 -3.43
C SER A 210 -8.93 -3.44 -3.87
N ARG A 211 -9.42 -4.44 -3.11
CA ARG A 211 -10.74 -5.06 -3.38
C ARG A 211 -11.90 -4.09 -3.19
N ILE A 212 -11.82 -3.18 -2.23
CA ILE A 212 -12.84 -2.14 -2.04
C ILE A 212 -12.84 -1.19 -3.23
N MET A 213 -11.68 -0.77 -3.73
CA MET A 213 -11.58 0.11 -4.91
C MET A 213 -12.21 -0.52 -6.15
N VAL A 214 -11.95 -1.80 -6.40
CA VAL A 214 -12.59 -2.55 -7.49
C VAL A 214 -14.11 -2.63 -7.30
N ARG A 215 -14.61 -2.84 -6.07
CA ARG A 215 -16.06 -2.84 -5.79
C ARG A 215 -16.70 -1.47 -5.98
N LEU A 216 -15.98 -0.40 -5.68
CA LEU A 216 -16.41 0.97 -5.91
C LEU A 216 -16.24 1.40 -7.38
N GLN A 217 -15.73 0.52 -8.24
CA GLN A 217 -15.43 0.81 -9.65
C GLN A 217 -14.48 2.00 -9.81
N VAL A 218 -13.58 2.20 -8.84
CA VAL A 218 -12.53 3.22 -8.89
C VAL A 218 -11.32 2.62 -9.57
N ASP A 219 -10.94 3.19 -10.71
CA ASP A 219 -9.81 2.69 -11.48
C ASP A 219 -8.52 3.37 -11.06
N ASP A 220 -7.77 2.66 -10.22
CA ASP A 220 -6.43 3.02 -9.81
C ASP A 220 -5.41 2.10 -10.51
N PRO A 221 -4.64 2.59 -11.50
CA PRO A 221 -3.70 1.77 -12.26
C PRO A 221 -2.61 1.10 -11.44
N THR A 222 -2.23 1.69 -10.32
CA THR A 222 -1.08 1.28 -9.50
C THR A 222 -1.49 0.85 -8.09
N ASP A 223 -2.79 0.80 -7.80
CA ASP A 223 -3.35 0.63 -6.45
C ASP A 223 -2.81 1.69 -5.45
N SER A 224 -2.35 2.86 -5.91
CA SER A 224 -1.73 3.90 -5.08
C SER A 224 -2.64 4.40 -3.96
N ALA A 225 -3.93 4.62 -4.24
CA ALA A 225 -4.91 5.05 -3.26
C ALA A 225 -5.05 4.01 -2.13
N ALA A 226 -5.27 2.73 -2.49
CA ALA A 226 -5.40 1.66 -1.52
C ALA A 226 -4.10 1.47 -0.71
N LEU A 227 -2.97 1.47 -1.39
CA LEU A 227 -1.65 1.29 -0.81
C LEU A 227 -1.32 2.40 0.20
N HIS A 228 -1.41 3.67 -0.20
CA HIS A 228 -1.03 4.79 0.66
C HIS A 228 -2.07 5.08 1.74
N PHE A 229 -3.37 5.05 1.41
CA PHE A 229 -4.43 5.36 2.37
C PHE A 229 -4.61 4.24 3.40
N CYS A 230 -4.86 3.01 2.96
CA CYS A 230 -5.21 1.91 3.86
C CYS A 230 -4.00 1.46 4.69
N CYS A 231 -2.81 1.36 4.08
CA CYS A 231 -1.61 0.97 4.84
C CYS A 231 -1.14 2.10 5.76
N GLY A 232 -1.28 3.36 5.33
CA GLY A 232 -1.01 4.52 6.18
C GLY A 232 -1.91 4.53 7.41
N LEU A 233 -3.22 4.35 7.24
CA LEU A 233 -4.17 4.24 8.35
C LEU A 233 -3.85 3.07 9.27
N TRP A 234 -3.57 1.88 8.72
CA TRP A 234 -3.19 0.73 9.51
C TRP A 234 -1.91 0.99 10.32
N GLY A 235 -0.89 1.60 9.71
CA GLY A 235 0.34 1.98 10.40
C GLY A 235 0.08 2.90 11.60
N LEU A 236 -0.78 3.91 11.43
CA LEU A 236 -1.17 4.82 12.51
C LEU A 236 -1.92 4.13 13.65
N VAL A 237 -2.74 3.12 13.34
CA VAL A 237 -3.42 2.31 14.36
C VAL A 237 -2.43 1.39 15.07
N ALA A 238 -1.57 0.72 14.31
CA ALA A 238 -0.58 -0.23 14.84
C ALA A 238 0.53 0.44 15.67
N SER A 239 0.75 1.74 15.49
CA SER A 239 1.78 2.51 16.22
C SER A 239 1.33 2.99 17.61
N GLY A 240 0.02 2.95 17.91
CA GLY A 240 -0.58 3.38 19.18
C GLY A 240 -0.30 2.43 20.32
#